data_AF-A0AAE5WX79-F1
#
_entry.id   AF-A0AAE5WX79-F1
#
_cell.length_a   1.000
_cell.length_b   1.000
_cell.length_c   1.000
_cell.angle_alpha   90.00
_cell.angle_beta   90.00
_cell.angle_gamma   90.00
#
_symmetry.space_group_name_H-M   'P 1'
#
loop_
_entity.id
_entity.type
_entity.pdbx_description
1 polymer ?
#
loop_
_entity_poly.entity_id
_entity_poly.type
_entity_poly.pdbx_seq_one_letter_code
_entity_poly.pdbx_strand_id
1 'polypeptide(L)'
;MGTFYSDGQIQEAIAALEGYSPGIWEAMKKMAFITDPQSEEERLAKAAISRALIVVLPEVSFVAQAEDKFEAENRLIIDVGNALRGAIDAAGSQRN
;
A
#
# COMPACT_ATOMS: atom_id res chain seq x y z
N MET A 1 -17.85 -9.97 -9.61
CA MET A 1 -17.27 -10.09 -8.26
C MET A 1 -15.76 -10.09 -8.44
N GLY A 2 -15.09 -8.99 -8.11
CA GLY A 2 -13.63 -8.94 -8.17
C GLY A 2 -13.08 -9.81 -7.05
N THR A 3 -12.29 -10.83 -7.41
CA THR A 3 -11.48 -11.59 -6.47
C THR A 3 -10.44 -10.65 -5.86
N PHE A 4 -10.47 -10.52 -4.53
CA PHE A 4 -9.41 -9.88 -3.77
C PHE A 4 -8.18 -10.79 -3.73
N TYR A 5 -7.00 -10.18 -3.61
CA TYR A 5 -5.78 -10.91 -3.35
C TYR A 5 -5.82 -11.54 -1.95
N SER A 6 -5.17 -12.69 -1.82
CA SER A 6 -5.07 -13.36 -0.53
C SER A 6 -4.20 -12.55 0.45
N ASP A 7 -4.40 -12.74 1.75
CA ASP A 7 -3.58 -12.09 2.78
C ASP A 7 -2.08 -12.34 2.56
N GLY A 8 -1.70 -13.53 2.09
CA GLY A 8 -0.30 -13.86 1.76
C GLY A 8 0.26 -13.00 0.63
N GLN A 9 -0.52 -12.75 -0.42
CA GLN A 9 -0.13 -11.89 -1.54
C GLN A 9 -0.05 -10.42 -1.13
N ILE A 10 -0.95 -9.99 -0.26
CA ILE A 10 -0.92 -8.63 0.31
C ILE A 10 0.33 -8.45 1.18
N GLN A 11 0.66 -9.44 2.03
CA GLN A 11 1.88 -9.41 2.84
C GLN A 11 3.15 -9.42 1.98
N GLU A 12 3.17 -10.18 0.88
CA GLU A 12 4.27 -10.16 -0.09
C GLU A 12 4.45 -8.76 -0.70
N ALA A 13 3.36 -8.11 -1.11
CA ALA A 13 3.40 -6.76 -1.66
C ALA A 13 3.90 -5.72 -0.63
N ILE A 14 3.44 -5.83 0.63
CA ILE A 14 3.92 -4.96 1.72
C ILE A 14 5.41 -5.20 1.98
N ALA A 15 5.86 -6.45 2.02
CA ALA A 15 7.27 -6.78 2.20
C ALA A 15 8.13 -6.26 1.03
N ALA A 16 7.64 -6.33 -0.20
CA ALA A 16 8.32 -5.77 -1.36
C ALA A 16 8.44 -4.23 -1.27
N LEU A 17 7.37 -3.55 -0.83
CA LEU A 17 7.39 -2.11 -0.59
C LEU A 17 8.43 -1.73 0.48
N GLU A 18 8.46 -2.48 1.58
CA GLU A 18 9.41 -2.27 2.68
C GLU A 18 10.86 -2.54 2.24
N GLY A 19 11.08 -3.51 1.34
CA GLY A 19 12.38 -3.77 0.72
C GLY A 19 12.85 -2.66 -0.21
N TYR A 20 11.92 -1.99 -0.91
CA TYR A 20 12.23 -0.84 -1.77
C TYR A 20 12.48 0.44 -0.97
N SER A 21 11.67 0.69 0.05
CA SER A 21 11.75 1.87 0.91
C SER A 21 11.46 1.49 2.36
N PRO A 22 12.50 1.30 3.19
CA PRO A 22 12.32 0.94 4.59
C PRO A 22 11.51 2.00 5.35
N GLY A 23 10.53 1.56 6.13
CA GLY A 23 9.60 2.39 6.89
C GLY A 23 8.41 2.92 6.08
N ILE A 24 8.26 2.53 4.82
CA ILE A 24 7.18 3.04 3.97
C ILE A 24 5.81 2.60 4.46
N TRP A 25 5.68 1.40 5.02
CA TRP A 25 4.40 0.96 5.58
C TRP A 25 3.95 1.84 6.75
N GLU A 26 4.88 2.23 7.62
CA GLU A 26 4.59 3.17 8.70
C GLU A 26 4.28 4.58 8.16
N ALA A 27 4.99 5.03 7.12
CA ALA A 27 4.71 6.29 6.46
C ALA A 27 3.31 6.31 5.84
N MET A 28 2.89 5.22 5.19
CA MET A 28 1.54 5.04 4.65
C MET A 28 0.48 5.16 5.74
N LYS A 29 0.68 4.49 6.89
CA LYS A 29 -0.25 4.58 8.03
C LYS A 29 -0.36 6.01 8.56
N LYS A 30 0.76 6.70 8.75
CA LYS A 30 0.76 8.11 9.20
C LYS A 30 0.05 9.03 8.20
N MET A 31 0.39 8.89 6.91
CA MET A 31 -0.20 9.71 5.85
C MET A 31 -1.68 9.42 5.61
N ALA A 32 -2.18 8.23 5.95
CA ALA A 32 -3.60 7.93 5.86
C ALA A 32 -4.48 8.77 6.81
N PHE A 33 -3.92 9.29 7.91
CA PHE A 33 -4.61 10.22 8.80
C PHE A 33 -4.55 11.68 8.32
N ILE A 34 -3.76 11.98 7.29
CA ILE A 34 -3.53 13.32 6.77
C ILE A 34 -4.31 13.47 5.46
N THR A 35 -5.51 14.05 5.57
CA THR A 35 -6.37 14.29 4.41
C THR A 35 -5.83 15.35 3.47
N ASP A 36 -5.12 16.36 3.98
CA ASP A 36 -4.56 17.45 3.19
C ASP A 36 -3.12 17.79 3.64
N PRO A 37 -2.09 17.34 2.91
CA PRO A 37 -0.68 17.64 3.19
C PRO A 37 -0.42 19.15 3.11
N GLN A 38 -0.12 19.80 4.23
CA GLN A 38 0.16 21.24 4.28
C GLN A 38 1.65 21.54 4.33
N SER A 39 2.45 20.60 4.83
CA SER A 39 3.90 20.73 4.94
C SER A 39 4.63 20.10 3.76
N GLU A 40 5.85 20.58 3.50
CA GLU A 40 6.72 19.98 2.49
C GLU A 40 7.08 18.53 2.83
N GLU A 41 7.26 18.21 4.11
CA GLU A 41 7.55 16.84 4.56
C GLU A 41 6.40 15.87 4.23
N GLU A 42 5.15 16.26 4.49
CA GLU A 42 3.98 15.45 4.15
C GLU A 42 3.81 15.28 2.64
N ARG A 43 4.12 16.34 1.87
CA ARG A 43 4.10 16.27 0.39
C ARG A 43 5.17 15.33 -0.14
N LEU A 44 6.37 15.39 0.42
CA LEU A 44 7.48 14.48 0.08
C LEU A 44 7.15 13.04 0.47
N ALA A 45 6.57 12.82 1.65
CA ALA A 45 6.12 11.51 2.09
C ALA A 45 5.03 10.93 1.15
N LYS A 46 4.04 11.74 0.76
CA LYS A 46 3.01 11.34 -0.20
C LYS A 46 3.60 10.98 -1.56
N ALA A 47 4.54 11.80 -2.06
CA ALA A 47 5.23 11.53 -3.32
C ALA A 47 6.06 10.25 -3.26
N ALA A 48 6.75 10.00 -2.15
CA ALA A 48 7.52 8.77 -1.93
C ALA A 48 6.62 7.53 -1.90
N ILE A 49 5.48 7.60 -1.20
CA ILE A 49 4.47 6.54 -1.18
C ILE A 49 3.95 6.25 -2.58
N SER A 50 3.50 7.27 -3.31
CA SER A 50 3.02 7.10 -4.68
C SER A 50 4.09 6.50 -5.58
N ARG A 51 5.34 6.93 -5.45
CA ARG A 51 6.45 6.40 -6.25
C ARG A 51 6.69 4.93 -5.98
N ALA A 52 6.70 4.52 -4.71
CA ALA A 52 6.93 3.12 -4.35
C ALA A 52 5.79 2.22 -4.85
N LEU A 53 4.53 2.63 -4.73
CA LEU A 53 3.41 1.86 -5.26
C LEU A 53 3.55 1.64 -6.78
N ILE A 54 3.88 2.68 -7.53
CA ILE A 54 4.05 2.62 -8.98
C ILE A 54 5.24 1.75 -9.40
N VAL A 55 6.33 1.75 -8.62
CA VAL A 55 7.55 1.00 -8.97
C VAL A 55 7.47 -0.45 -8.52
N VAL A 56 6.90 -0.72 -7.36
CA VAL A 56 6.97 -2.03 -6.71
C VAL A 56 5.81 -2.92 -7.12
N LEU A 57 4.58 -2.41 -7.11
CA LEU A 57 3.39 -3.26 -7.30
C LEU A 57 3.37 -3.99 -8.65
N PRO A 58 3.78 -3.37 -9.78
CA PRO A 58 3.85 -4.08 -11.07
C PRO A 58 4.88 -5.22 -11.12
N GLU A 59 5.91 -5.15 -10.27
CA GLU A 59 7.02 -6.10 -10.23
C GLU A 59 6.73 -7.32 -9.34
N VAL A 60 5.66 -7.27 -8.52
CA VAL A 60 5.28 -8.40 -7.68
C VAL A 60 4.85 -9.58 -8.57
N SER A 61 5.33 -10.78 -8.25
CA SER A 61 5.30 -11.94 -9.17
C SER A 61 3.92 -12.27 -9.72
N PHE A 62 2.86 -12.14 -8.91
CA PHE A 62 1.49 -12.44 -9.32
C PHE A 62 0.84 -11.31 -10.15
N VAL A 63 1.34 -10.07 -10.07
CA VAL A 63 0.94 -8.96 -10.96
C VAL A 63 1.70 -9.05 -12.27
N ALA A 64 3.01 -9.32 -12.21
CA ALA A 64 3.87 -9.45 -13.37
C ALA A 64 3.45 -10.60 -14.32
N GLN A 65 2.83 -11.65 -13.78
CA GLN A 65 2.32 -12.82 -14.50
C GLN A 65 0.82 -12.75 -14.84
N ALA A 66 0.13 -11.68 -14.45
CA ALA A 66 -1.29 -11.52 -14.76
C ALA A 66 -1.51 -11.28 -16.27
N GLU A 67 -2.64 -11.80 -16.77
CA GLU A 67 -3.07 -11.59 -18.16
C GLU A 67 -3.34 -10.11 -18.45
N ASP A 68 -4.04 -9.44 -17.52
CA ASP A 68 -4.20 -7.99 -17.49
C ASP A 68 -3.43 -7.39 -16.30
N LYS A 69 -2.22 -6.89 -16.58
CA LYS A 69 -1.35 -6.28 -15.57
C LYS A 69 -1.94 -5.01 -14.98
N PHE A 70 -2.64 -4.22 -15.79
CA PHE A 70 -3.22 -2.96 -15.34
C PHE A 70 -4.39 -3.20 -14.38
N GLU A 71 -5.24 -4.17 -14.70
CA GLU A 71 -6.29 -4.60 -13.79
C GLU A 71 -5.71 -5.19 -12.50
N ALA A 72 -4.70 -6.05 -12.61
CA ALA A 72 -4.01 -6.65 -11.46
C ALA A 72 -3.37 -5.61 -10.53
N GLU A 73 -2.65 -4.64 -11.08
CA GLU A 73 -2.05 -3.52 -10.33
C GLU A 73 -3.12 -2.71 -9.59
N ASN A 74 -4.19 -2.29 -10.29
CA ASN A 74 -5.27 -1.51 -9.69
C ASN A 74 -5.96 -2.26 -8.56
N ARG A 75 -6.19 -3.57 -8.73
CA ARG A 75 -6.75 -4.43 -7.67
C ARG A 75 -5.80 -4.50 -6.47
N LEU A 76 -4.49 -4.66 -6.71
CA LEU A 76 -3.52 -4.73 -5.63
C LEU A 76 -3.41 -3.41 -4.86
N ILE A 77 -3.49 -2.26 -5.53
CA ILE A 77 -3.55 -0.94 -4.88
C ILE A 77 -4.76 -0.86 -3.93
N ILE A 78 -5.92 -1.33 -4.38
CA ILE A 78 -7.15 -1.35 -3.57
C ILE A 78 -6.96 -2.25 -2.34
N ASP A 79 -6.40 -3.45 -2.51
CA ASP A 79 -6.21 -4.42 -1.43
C ASP A 79 -5.17 -3.98 -0.40
N VAL A 80 -4.05 -3.41 -0.85
CA VAL A 80 -3.06 -2.78 0.04
C VAL A 80 -3.69 -1.62 0.80
N GLY A 81 -4.56 -0.82 0.16
CA GLY A 81 -5.31 0.26 0.80
C GLY A 81 -6.31 -0.24 1.84
N ASN A 82 -7.00 -1.37 1.57
CA ASN A 82 -7.90 -2.00 2.53
C ASN A 82 -7.13 -2.59 3.72
N ALA A 83 -6.00 -3.24 3.47
CA ALA A 83 -5.12 -3.75 4.52
C ALA A 83 -4.55 -2.62 5.39
N LEU A 84 -4.22 -1.48 4.78
CA LEU A 84 -3.78 -0.28 5.49
C LEU A 84 -4.88 0.23 6.43
N ARG A 85 -6.11 0.33 5.94
CA ARG A 85 -7.27 0.74 6.76
C ARG A 85 -7.52 -0.24 7.90
N GLY A 86 -7.50 -1.55 7.63
CA GLY A 86 -7.64 -2.58 8.66
C GLY A 86 -6.55 -2.50 9.73
N ALA A 87 -5.30 -2.24 9.34
CA ALA A 87 -4.19 -2.06 10.26
C ALA A 87 -4.35 -0.81 11.14
N ILE A 88 -4.87 0.28 10.58
CA ILE A 88 -5.20 1.51 11.31
C ILE A 88 -6.35 1.28 12.31
N ASP A 89 -7.42 0.63 11.86
CA ASP A 89 -8.60 0.37 12.71
C ASP A 89 -8.27 -0.56 13.87
N ALA A 90 -7.43 -1.58 13.63
CA ALA A 90 -6.91 -2.45 14.68
C ALA A 90 -6.08 -1.68 15.71
N ALA A 91 -5.19 -0.79 15.26
CA ALA A 91 -4.39 0.05 16.14
C ALA A 91 -5.24 1.07 16.93
N GLY A 92 -6.34 1.57 16.35
CA GLY A 92 -7.31 2.44 17.03
C GLY A 92 -8.17 1.71 18.06
N SER A 93 -8.58 0.46 17.78
CA SER A 93 -9.39 -0.36 18.70
C SER A 93 -8.64 -0.79 19.96
N GLN A 94 -7.30 -0.84 19.96
CA GLN A 94 -6.53 -1.17 21.17
C GLN A 94 -6.41 0.00 22.17
N ARG A 95 -7.02 1.17 21.90
CA ARG A 95 -6.96 2.36 22.76
C ARG A 95 -8.27 2.69 23.50
N ASN A 96 -9.29 1.83 23.46
CA ASN A 96 -10.55 1.98 24.20
C ASN A 96 -10.74 0.89 25.25
#